data_AF-A0AA41G418-F1
#
_entry.id   AF-A0AA41G418-F1
#
_cell.length_a   1.000
_cell.length_b   1.000
_cell.length_c   1.000
_cell.angle_alpha   90.00
_cell.angle_beta   90.00
_cell.angle_gamma   90.00
#
_symmetry.space_group_name_H-M   'P 1'
#
loop_
_entity.id
_entity.type
_entity.pdbx_description
1 polymer ?
#
loop_
_entity_poly.entity_id
_entity_poly.type
_entity_poly.pdbx_seq_one_letter_code
_entity_poly.pdbx_strand_id
1 'polypeptide(L)'
;MTSIQHTGLGYEYIRDRAGGDDVTVYVHQLVALLRDDVDPSQVFAPDHEVHHVDHIPWHNTPQNLELRESREHRVGHLSGEVSA
;
A
#
# COMPACT_ATOMS: atom_id res chain seq x y z
N MET A 1 -16.68 12.65 -10.19
CA MET A 1 -15.71 13.54 -9.51
C MET A 1 -14.96 12.65 -8.54
N THR A 2 -13.66 12.48 -8.74
CA THR A 2 -12.81 11.66 -7.89
C THR A 2 -12.55 12.43 -6.58
N SER A 3 -12.81 11.80 -5.44
CA SER A 3 -12.68 12.41 -4.12
C SER A 3 -11.87 11.49 -3.20
N ILE A 4 -11.11 12.10 -2.27
CA ILE A 4 -10.47 11.36 -1.18
C ILE A 4 -11.57 10.92 -0.21
N GLN A 5 -11.48 9.66 0.22
CA GLN A 5 -12.33 9.03 1.22
C GLN A 5 -11.45 8.56 2.39
N HIS A 6 -12.06 8.34 3.55
CA HIS A 6 -11.38 7.83 4.74
C HIS A 6 -12.00 6.53 5.20
N THR A 7 -11.16 5.61 5.69
CA THR A 7 -11.66 4.47 6.47
C THR A 7 -12.04 4.94 7.88
N GLY A 8 -12.78 4.11 8.63
CA GLY A 8 -13.07 4.38 10.05
C GLY A 8 -11.82 4.41 10.96
N LEU A 9 -10.65 4.07 10.42
CA LEU A 9 -9.36 4.10 11.11
C LEU A 9 -8.49 5.29 10.67
N GLY A 10 -8.97 6.13 9.75
CA GLY A 10 -8.27 7.33 9.31
C GLY A 10 -7.34 7.15 8.10
N TYR A 11 -7.31 5.97 7.46
CA TYR A 11 -6.59 5.80 6.20
C TYR A 11 -7.30 6.52 5.07
N GLU A 12 -6.52 7.27 4.29
CA GLU A 12 -7.00 8.00 3.11
C GLU A 12 -6.89 7.14 1.85
N TYR A 13 -7.96 7.09 1.05
CA TYR A 13 -7.99 6.35 -0.21
C TYR A 13 -8.84 7.05 -1.27
N ILE A 14 -8.59 6.68 -2.52
CA ILE A 14 -9.38 7.06 -3.69
C ILE A 14 -9.92 5.77 -4.29
N ARG A 15 -11.21 5.77 -4.62
CA ARG A 15 -11.84 4.70 -5.40
C ARG A 15 -12.37 5.29 -6.70
N ASP A 16 -11.98 4.69 -7.81
CA ASP A 16 -12.42 5.11 -9.15
C ASP A 16 -12.50 3.92 -10.09
N ARG A 17 -13.17 4.10 -11.24
CA ARG A 17 -13.30 3.07 -12.25
C ARG A 17 -12.22 3.23 -13.32
N ALA A 18 -11.37 2.23 -13.50
CA ALA A 18 -10.33 2.20 -14.51
C ALA A 18 -10.37 0.88 -15.28
N GLY A 19 -10.35 0.93 -16.61
CA GLY A 19 -10.35 -0.29 -17.44
C GLY A 19 -11.62 -1.16 -17.34
N GLY A 20 -12.69 -0.66 -16.72
CA GLY A 20 -13.92 -1.41 -16.47
C GLY A 20 -14.06 -1.91 -15.03
N ASP A 21 -12.97 -1.89 -14.26
CA ASP A 21 -12.90 -2.37 -12.88
C ASP A 21 -12.92 -1.21 -11.88
N ASP A 22 -13.45 -1.48 -10.69
CA ASP A 22 -13.33 -0.58 -9.54
C ASP A 22 -11.94 -0.75 -8.92
N VAL A 23 -11.14 0.31 -8.97
CA VAL A 23 -9.80 0.34 -8.40
C VAL A 23 -9.81 1.20 -7.14
N THR A 24 -9.19 0.71 -6.08
CA THR A 24 -8.95 1.48 -4.85
C THR A 24 -7.46 1.66 -4.68
N VAL A 25 -7.03 2.90 -4.44
CA VAL A 25 -5.63 3.23 -4.15
C VAL A 25 -5.58 4.03 -2.86
N TYR A 26 -4.69 3.64 -1.94
CA TYR A 26 -4.46 4.40 -0.72
C TYR A 26 -3.48 5.55 -0.97
N VAL A 27 -3.71 6.69 -0.32
CA VAL A 27 -2.87 7.89 -0.47
C VAL A 27 -1.42 7.59 -0.06
N HIS A 28 -1.20 6.83 1.02
CA HIS A 28 0.15 6.46 1.44
C HIS A 28 0.90 5.62 0.38
N GLN A 29 0.22 4.77 -0.41
CA GLN A 29 0.86 4.03 -1.50
C GLN A 29 1.34 4.99 -2.60
N LEU A 30 0.54 6.00 -2.94
CA LEU A 30 0.94 7.02 -3.92
C LEU A 30 2.11 7.87 -3.42
N VAL A 31 2.13 8.25 -2.14
CA VAL A 31 3.24 9.01 -1.56
C VAL A 31 4.52 8.18 -1.51
N ALA A 32 4.44 6.87 -1.24
CA ALA A 32 5.61 6.00 -1.21
C ALA A 32 6.38 6.00 -2.54
N LEU A 33 5.70 6.18 -3.69
CA LEU A 33 6.32 6.29 -5.01
C LEU A 33 7.22 7.53 -5.18
N LEU A 34 7.11 8.52 -4.30
CA LEU A 34 7.98 9.70 -4.30
C LEU A 34 9.34 9.45 -3.65
N ARG A 35 9.55 8.27 -3.07
CA ARG A 35 10.82 7.90 -2.46
C ARG A 35 11.75 7.26 -3.48
N ASP A 36 13.01 7.64 -3.47
CA ASP A 36 14.01 7.13 -4.41
C ASP A 36 14.37 5.64 -4.20
N ASP A 37 14.07 5.08 -3.02
CA ASP A 37 14.37 3.71 -2.63
C ASP A 37 13.20 2.72 -2.89
N VAL A 38 12.13 3.17 -3.52
CA VAL A 38 10.91 2.38 -3.75
C VAL A 38 10.75 2.02 -5.22
N ASP A 39 10.67 0.72 -5.52
CA ASP A 39 10.27 0.23 -6.84
C ASP A 39 8.74 0.31 -6.99
N PRO A 40 8.21 1.05 -7.99
CA PRO A 40 6.77 1.14 -8.22
C PRO A 40 6.07 -0.20 -8.43
N SER A 41 6.77 -1.20 -8.97
CA SER A 41 6.21 -2.54 -9.17
C SER A 41 5.93 -3.26 -7.86
N GLN A 42 6.66 -2.93 -6.78
CA GLN A 42 6.49 -3.53 -5.46
C GLN A 42 5.38 -2.85 -4.65
N VAL A 43 5.16 -1.55 -4.81
CA VAL A 43 4.13 -0.80 -4.03
C VAL A 43 2.72 -1.39 -4.17
N PHE A 44 2.43 -1.95 -5.34
CA PHE A 44 1.14 -2.56 -5.66
C PHE A 44 1.22 -4.09 -5.76
N ALA A 45 2.36 -4.68 -5.42
CA ALA A 45 2.51 -6.13 -5.41
C ALA A 45 1.77 -6.72 -4.20
N PRO A 46 1.17 -7.92 -4.34
CA PRO A 46 0.38 -8.54 -3.27
C PRO A 46 1.23 -8.94 -2.05
N ASP A 47 2.54 -9.02 -2.20
CA ASP A 47 3.50 -9.43 -1.18
C ASP A 47 4.20 -8.27 -0.45
N HIS A 48 3.84 -7.03 -0.77
CA HIS A 48 4.39 -5.85 -0.12
C HIS A 48 3.28 -4.94 0.40
N GLU A 49 3.56 -4.30 1.53
CA GLU A 49 2.69 -3.33 2.18
C GLU A 49 3.48 -2.05 2.48
N VAL A 50 2.81 -0.91 2.30
CA VAL A 50 3.35 0.39 2.72
C VAL A 50 2.83 0.70 4.11
N HIS A 51 3.74 0.89 5.07
CA HIS A 51 3.43 1.13 6.47
C HIS A 51 3.80 2.55 6.90
N HIS A 52 3.00 3.13 7.78
CA HIS A 52 3.41 4.30 8.56
C HIS A 52 4.35 3.91 9.69
N VAL A 53 5.52 4.55 9.77
CA VAL A 53 6.53 4.29 10.81
C VAL A 53 6.01 4.68 12.20
N ASP A 54 5.29 5.79 12.29
CA ASP A 54 4.69 6.28 13.54
C ASP A 54 3.30 5.71 13.85
N HIS A 55 2.78 4.83 12.99
CA HIS A 55 1.45 4.23 13.09
C HIS A 55 0.27 5.22 13.03
N ILE A 56 0.47 6.44 12.51
CA ILE A 56 -0.58 7.45 12.33
C ILE A 56 -1.10 7.40 10.87
N PRO A 57 -2.32 6.89 10.61
CA PRO A 57 -2.80 6.58 9.25
C PRO A 57 -2.93 7.76 8.28
N TRP A 58 -3.06 8.97 8.81
CA TRP A 58 -3.17 10.21 8.02
C TRP A 58 -1.84 10.97 7.88
N HIS A 59 -0.73 10.49 8.48
CA HIS A 59 0.56 11.15 8.39
C HIS A 59 1.34 10.68 7.15
N ASN A 60 0.87 11.09 5.97
CA ASN A 60 1.36 10.65 4.66
C ASN A 60 2.60 11.43 4.18
N THR A 61 3.63 11.61 5.00
CA THR A 61 4.92 12.17 4.54
C THR A 61 5.83 11.05 4.02
N PRO A 62 6.60 11.23 2.93
CA PRO A 62 7.47 10.16 2.40
C PRO A 62 8.42 9.56 3.43
N GLN A 63 8.90 10.38 4.37
CA GLN A 63 9.80 9.99 5.45
C GLN A 63 9.13 9.13 6.53
N ASN A 64 7.80 9.21 6.64
CA ASN A 64 7.02 8.42 7.59
C ASN A 64 6.51 7.10 6.98
N LEU A 65 6.86 6.78 5.75
CA LEU A 65 6.43 5.56 5.08
C LEU A 65 7.56 4.53 4.98
N GLU A 66 7.22 3.26 4.90
CA GLU A 66 8.17 2.19 4.67
C GLU A 66 7.50 1.08 3.86
N LEU A 67 8.14 0.62 2.80
CA LEU A 67 7.71 -0.56 2.06
C LEU A 67 8.27 -1.80 2.76
N ARG A 68 7.41 -2.74 3.13
CA ARG A 68 7.79 -3.98 3.81
C ARG A 68 7.14 -5.17 3.14
N GLU A 69 7.80 -6.31 3.16
CA GLU A 69 7.16 -7.58 2.79
C GLU A 69 6.00 -7.88 3.76
N SER A 70 4.84 -8.22 3.21
CA SER A 70 3.65 -8.60 3.96
C SER A 70 3.97 -9.79 4.86
N ARG A 71 3.50 -9.72 6.11
CA ARG A 71 3.77 -10.76 7.12
C ARG A 71 3.30 -12.15 6.68
N GLU A 72 2.20 -12.22 5.93
CA GLU A 72 1.68 -13.48 5.38
C GLU A 72 2.65 -14.11 4.37
N HIS A 73 3.36 -13.32 3.57
CA HIS A 73 4.38 -13.82 2.64
C HIS A 73 5.65 -14.30 3.37
N ARG A 74 6.04 -13.60 4.45
CA ARG A 74 7.14 -14.05 5.33
C ARG A 74 6.88 -15.39 6.03
N VAL A 75 5.62 -15.76 6.25
CA VAL A 75 5.24 -17.03 6.91
C VAL A 75 4.91 -18.13 5.90
N GLY A 76 4.38 -17.81 4.71
CA GLY A 76 4.07 -18.78 3.65
C GLY A 76 5.27 -19.57 3.14
N HIS A 77 6.49 -18.99 3.16
CA HIS A 77 7.72 -19.71 2.86
C HIS A 77 8.10 -20.79 3.90
N LEU A 78 7.55 -20.73 5.13
CA LEU A 78 7.78 -21.74 6.16
C LEU A 78 6.84 -22.95 6.04
N SER A 79 5.76 -22.87 5.26
CA SER A 79 4.79 -23.97 5.04
C SER A 79 4.90 -24.67 3.68
N GLY A 80 5.82 -24.24 2.81
CA GLY A 80 6.17 -24.97 1.58
C GLY A 80 5.19 -24.86 0.41
N GLU A 81 4.32 -23.84 0.40
CA GLU A 81 3.48 -23.57 -0.76
C GLU A 81 4.17 -22.54 -1.66
N VAL A 82 4.53 -22.97 -2.87
CA VAL A 82 5.08 -22.12 -3.93
C VAL A 82 3.89 -21.57 -4.72
N SER A 83 3.67 -20.26 -4.70
CA SER A 83 2.73 -19.63 -5.62
C SER A 83 3.30 -19.64 -7.04
N ALA A 84 2.44 -20.02 -7.98
CA ALA A 84 2.69 -20.19 -9.41
C ALA A 84 2.98 -18.88 -10.15
#